data_AF-A0A6C0F462-F1
#
_entry.id   AF-A0A6C0F462-F1
#
_cell.length_a   1.000
_cell.length_b   1.000
_cell.length_c   1.000
_cell.angle_alpha   90.00
_cell.angle_beta   90.00
_cell.angle_gamma   90.00
#
_symmetry.space_group_name_H-M   'P 1'
#
loop_
_entity.id
_entity.type
_entity.pdbx_description
1 polymer ?
#
loop_
_entity_poly.entity_id
_entity_poly.type
_entity_poly.pdbx_seq_one_letter_code
_entity_poly.pdbx_strand_id
1 'polypeptide(L)'
;MGWIVLSYDNNVPVCSWITARECCVLQVCLDERLFGDTIFRAEKVRDTYVISDVFVYNSSCIFVSSTFQQRYEWTAEILKRFYRPGLAEFIHKSELPENTKLRGYEVYDFKEGSHGCFVELDQTETIIRTEIPDVYTVVGKQGYVLVPNLKTSQFLRSKGSEFKLKCVQKDGNWEVILPN
;
A
#
# COMPACT_ATOMS: atom_id res chain seq x y z
N MET A 1 3.54 -5.66 3.79
CA MET A 1 2.66 -6.79 3.48
C MET A 1 2.86 -7.87 4.51
N GLY A 2 1.77 -8.37 5.06
CA GLY A 2 1.74 -9.44 6.04
C GLY A 2 0.32 -9.96 6.22
N TRP A 3 0.12 -10.68 7.31
CA TRP A 3 -1.10 -11.38 7.63
C TRP A 3 -1.53 -11.04 9.05
N ILE A 4 -2.82 -10.79 9.21
CA ILE A 4 -3.45 -10.81 10.53
C ILE A 4 -4.07 -12.18 10.70
N VAL A 5 -3.66 -12.90 11.74
CA VAL A 5 -4.15 -14.23 12.08
C VAL A 5 -4.92 -14.13 13.38
N LEU A 6 -6.19 -14.53 13.35
CA LEU A 6 -7.07 -14.61 14.50
C LEU A 6 -7.29 -16.09 14.81
N SER A 7 -6.71 -16.56 15.91
CA SER A 7 -6.75 -17.95 16.33
C SER A 7 -7.00 -18.07 17.83
N TYR A 8 -7.09 -19.30 18.32
CA TYR A 8 -7.08 -19.59 19.75
C TYR A 8 -5.73 -20.18 20.16
N ASP A 9 -5.13 -19.65 21.21
CA ASP A 9 -4.00 -20.26 21.92
C ASP A 9 -4.47 -20.64 23.32
N ASN A 10 -4.47 -21.94 23.66
CA ASN A 10 -4.97 -22.46 24.93
C ASN A 10 -6.37 -21.92 25.32
N ASN A 11 -7.31 -21.90 24.35
CA ASN A 11 -8.67 -21.36 24.48
C ASN A 11 -8.75 -19.84 24.74
N VAL A 12 -7.66 -19.10 24.55
CA VAL A 12 -7.64 -17.64 24.59
C VAL A 12 -7.60 -17.09 23.16
N PRO A 13 -8.48 -16.14 22.79
CA PRO A 13 -8.41 -15.53 21.46
C PRO A 13 -7.13 -14.69 21.32
N VAL A 14 -6.36 -14.97 20.27
CA VAL A 14 -5.09 -14.29 19.97
C VAL A 14 -5.12 -13.70 18.57
N CYS A 15 -4.77 -12.42 18.48
CA CYS A 15 -4.55 -11.73 17.21
C CYS A 15 -3.05 -11.59 16.97
N SER A 16 -2.54 -12.13 15.87
CA SER A 16 -1.13 -12.08 15.52
C SER A 16 -0.90 -11.34 14.21
N TRP A 17 0.11 -10.47 14.18
CA TRP A 17 0.68 -9.92 12.95
C TRP A 17 1.88 -10.75 12.52
N ILE A 18 1.83 -11.26 11.29
CA ILE A 18 2.85 -12.15 10.74
C ILE A 18 3.33 -11.61 9.39
N THR A 19 4.64 -11.47 9.26
CA THR A 19 5.34 -11.20 8.00
C THR A 19 6.45 -12.24 7.81
N ALA A 20 7.18 -12.16 6.70
CA ALA A 20 8.37 -12.98 6.50
C ALA A 20 9.51 -12.72 7.51
N ARG A 21 9.46 -11.61 8.27
CA ARG A 21 10.55 -11.17 9.16
C ARG A 21 10.11 -10.95 10.61
N GLU A 22 8.82 -10.87 10.87
CA GLU A 22 8.26 -10.43 12.14
C GLU A 22 7.03 -11.28 12.45
N CYS A 23 6.91 -11.70 13.71
CA CYS A 23 5.72 -12.30 14.27
C CYS A 23 5.49 -11.67 15.65
N CYS A 24 4.34 -11.04 15.86
CA CYS A 24 4.00 -10.42 17.14
C CYS A 24 2.50 -10.49 17.43
N VAL A 25 2.14 -10.50 18.70
CA VAL A 25 0.74 -10.46 19.16
C VAL A 25 0.27 -9.01 19.22
N LEU A 26 -0.92 -8.75 18.67
CA LEU A 26 -1.56 -7.44 18.69
C LEU A 26 -2.67 -7.39 19.74
N GLN A 27 -2.76 -6.25 20.42
CA GLN A 27 -3.89 -5.93 21.28
C GLN A 27 -4.99 -5.28 20.44
N VAL A 28 -6.10 -6.00 20.25
CA VAL A 28 -7.20 -5.61 19.37
C VAL A 28 -8.54 -5.71 20.08
N CYS A 29 -9.51 -4.91 19.63
CA CYS A 29 -10.90 -5.01 20.05
C CYS A 29 -11.71 -5.63 18.89
N LEU A 30 -11.79 -6.96 18.90
CA LEU A 30 -12.53 -7.76 17.91
C LEU A 30 -13.47 -8.72 18.61
N ASP A 31 -14.56 -9.05 17.94
CA ASP A 31 -15.50 -10.08 18.37
C ASP A 31 -14.87 -11.48 18.35
N GLU A 32 -15.04 -12.24 19.43
CA GLU A 32 -14.46 -13.58 19.60
C GLU A 32 -14.88 -14.58 18.50
N ARG A 33 -16.03 -14.35 17.84
CA ARG A 33 -16.53 -15.19 16.75
C ARG A 33 -15.65 -15.18 15.50
N LEU A 34 -14.69 -14.27 15.41
CA LEU A 34 -13.73 -14.21 14.32
C LEU A 34 -12.46 -15.05 14.56
N PHE A 35 -12.22 -15.53 15.78
CA PHE A 35 -10.96 -16.18 16.16
C PHE A 35 -10.90 -17.66 15.81
N GLY A 36 -11.85 -18.18 15.02
CA GLY A 36 -11.85 -19.58 14.59
C GLY A 36 -10.86 -19.88 13.46
N ASP A 37 -9.62 -19.40 13.53
CA ASP A 37 -8.62 -19.43 12.44
C ASP A 37 -9.05 -18.59 11.23
N THR A 38 -9.25 -17.28 11.46
CA THR A 38 -9.46 -16.31 10.38
C THR A 38 -8.13 -15.65 10.03
N ILE A 39 -7.84 -15.55 8.73
CA ILE A 39 -6.60 -15.00 8.20
C ILE A 39 -6.92 -13.88 7.22
N PHE A 40 -6.57 -12.65 7.59
CA PHE A 40 -6.66 -11.49 6.72
C PHE A 40 -5.31 -11.17 6.10
N ARG A 41 -5.34 -10.73 4.85
CA ARG A 41 -4.21 -10.07 4.21
C ARG A 41 -4.20 -8.61 4.62
N ALA A 42 -3.04 -8.11 5.06
CA ALA A 42 -2.94 -6.75 5.55
C ALA A 42 -1.58 -6.09 5.28
N GLU A 43 -1.59 -4.77 5.34
CA GLU A 43 -0.41 -3.92 5.24
C GLU A 43 -0.32 -2.99 6.45
N LYS A 44 0.84 -2.97 7.11
CA LYS A 44 1.10 -2.01 8.18
C LYS A 44 1.54 -0.67 7.58
N VAL A 45 0.75 0.36 7.80
CA VAL A 45 1.03 1.75 7.41
C VAL A 45 1.11 2.58 8.70
N ARG A 46 2.33 2.91 9.12
CA ARG A 46 2.60 3.52 10.43
C ARG A 46 2.05 2.63 11.56
N ASP A 47 1.06 3.11 12.29
CA ASP A 47 0.43 2.43 13.44
C ASP A 47 -0.91 1.76 13.06
N THR A 48 -1.31 1.85 11.79
CA THR A 48 -2.57 1.30 11.29
C THR A 48 -2.32 0.05 10.43
N TYR A 49 -3.17 -0.96 10.60
CA TYR A 49 -3.19 -2.18 9.78
C TYR A 49 -4.32 -2.08 8.76
N VAL A 50 -3.93 -1.93 7.49
CA VAL A 50 -4.84 -1.85 6.36
C VAL A 50 -5.22 -3.26 5.93
N ILE A 51 -6.48 -3.63 6.11
CA ILE A 51 -7.02 -4.93 5.72
C ILE A 51 -7.46 -4.87 4.26
N SER A 52 -6.95 -5.79 3.44
CA SER A 52 -7.15 -5.77 1.98
C SER A 52 -7.89 -6.97 1.42
N ASP A 53 -7.80 -8.12 2.07
CA ASP A 53 -8.42 -9.37 1.61
C ASP A 53 -8.55 -10.35 2.80
N VAL A 54 -9.33 -11.42 2.63
CA VAL A 54 -9.46 -12.53 3.58
C VAL A 54 -9.10 -13.83 2.86
N PHE A 55 -8.23 -14.65 3.48
CA PHE A 55 -7.78 -15.91 2.88
C PHE A 55 -8.54 -17.10 3.47
N VAL A 56 -8.61 -17.14 4.80
CA VAL A 56 -9.38 -18.12 5.58
C VAL A 56 -10.35 -17.36 6.46
N TYR A 57 -11.59 -17.82 6.54
CA TYR A 57 -12.60 -17.28 7.44
C TYR A 57 -13.16 -18.42 8.28
N ASN A 58 -12.96 -18.36 9.60
CA ASN A 58 -13.36 -19.39 10.55
C ASN A 58 -13.04 -20.82 10.06
N SER A 59 -11.75 -21.11 9.85
CA SER A 59 -11.22 -22.40 9.41
C SER A 59 -11.61 -22.83 7.99
N SER A 60 -12.42 -22.02 7.29
CA SER A 60 -12.80 -22.28 5.91
C SER A 60 -11.92 -21.47 4.95
N CYS A 61 -11.18 -22.15 4.07
CA CYS A 61 -10.39 -21.51 3.03
C CYS A 61 -11.30 -20.97 1.93
N ILE A 62 -11.80 -19.75 2.10
CA ILE A 62 -12.73 -19.12 1.15
C ILE A 62 -12.04 -18.59 -0.10
N PHE A 63 -10.72 -18.41 -0.09
CA PHE A 63 -9.95 -17.91 -1.23
C PHE A 63 -10.22 -18.70 -2.51
N VAL A 64 -10.26 -20.04 -2.42
CA VAL A 64 -10.39 -20.93 -3.60
C VAL A 64 -11.78 -20.95 -4.23
N SER A 65 -12.81 -20.54 -3.48
CA SER A 65 -14.21 -20.64 -3.89
C SER A 65 -14.91 -19.28 -3.96
N SER A 66 -14.14 -18.18 -3.98
CA SER A 66 -14.68 -16.84 -4.07
C SER A 66 -13.78 -15.95 -4.91
N THR A 67 -14.40 -14.94 -5.52
CA THR A 67 -13.70 -13.88 -6.25
C THR A 67 -13.10 -12.87 -5.28
N PHE A 68 -12.08 -12.12 -5.73
CA PHE A 68 -11.53 -11.03 -4.92
C PHE A 68 -12.60 -10.01 -4.52
N GLN A 69 -13.50 -9.64 -5.45
CA GLN A 69 -14.57 -8.67 -5.18
C GLN A 69 -15.45 -9.09 -4.00
N GLN A 70 -15.90 -10.35 -3.97
CA GLN A 70 -16.70 -10.88 -2.86
C GLN A 70 -15.94 -10.80 -1.54
N ARG A 71 -14.68 -11.23 -1.52
CA ARG A 71 -13.86 -11.21 -0.31
C ARG A 71 -13.59 -9.79 0.18
N TYR A 72 -13.36 -8.86 -0.74
CA TYR A 72 -13.18 -7.44 -0.45
C TYR A 72 -14.43 -6.80 0.17
N GLU A 73 -15.62 -7.13 -0.32
CA GLU A 73 -16.88 -6.69 0.26
C GLU A 73 -17.12 -7.33 1.64
N TRP A 74 -16.84 -8.62 1.78
CA TRP A 74 -16.97 -9.32 3.06
C TRP A 74 -16.02 -8.76 4.11
N THR A 75 -14.77 -8.43 3.77
CA THR A 75 -13.83 -7.82 4.73
C THR A 75 -14.33 -6.48 5.24
N ALA A 76 -14.92 -5.65 4.38
CA ALA A 76 -15.52 -4.39 4.80
C ALA A 76 -16.66 -4.60 5.81
N GLU A 77 -17.59 -5.52 5.50
CA GLU A 77 -18.72 -5.82 6.38
C GLU A 77 -18.30 -6.50 7.70
N ILE A 78 -17.29 -7.38 7.65
CA ILE A 78 -16.72 -8.02 8.85
C ILE A 78 -16.16 -6.95 9.78
N LEU A 79 -15.32 -6.05 9.28
CA LEU A 79 -14.74 -4.99 10.11
C LEU A 79 -15.82 -4.07 10.68
N LYS A 80 -16.77 -3.63 9.86
CA LYS A 80 -17.88 -2.78 10.32
C LYS A 80 -18.68 -3.41 11.46
N ARG A 81 -18.92 -4.73 11.40
CA ARG A 81 -19.77 -5.45 12.36
C ARG A 81 -19.03 -5.86 13.63
N PHE A 82 -17.78 -6.31 13.50
CA PHE A 82 -17.08 -7.06 14.56
C PHE A 82 -15.83 -6.36 15.09
N TYR A 83 -15.39 -5.26 14.47
CA TYR A 83 -14.25 -4.48 14.92
C TYR A 83 -14.69 -3.18 15.62
N ARG A 84 -13.93 -2.81 16.64
CA ARG A 84 -14.00 -1.51 17.31
C ARG A 84 -12.58 -0.93 17.43
N PRO A 85 -12.41 0.38 17.23
CA PRO A 85 -11.12 1.02 17.47
C PRO A 85 -10.58 0.73 18.87
N GLY A 86 -9.28 0.43 18.94
CA GLY A 86 -8.57 0.05 20.15
C GLY A 86 -7.08 0.37 20.03
N LEU A 87 -6.22 -0.44 20.67
CA LEU A 87 -4.77 -0.21 20.65
C LEU A 87 -4.15 -0.45 19.26
N ALA A 88 -4.51 -1.53 18.59
CA ALA A 88 -4.19 -1.73 17.19
C ALA A 88 -5.35 -1.29 16.31
N GLU A 89 -5.09 -0.35 15.41
CA GLU A 89 -6.09 0.21 14.52
C GLU A 89 -6.18 -0.57 13.21
N PHE A 90 -7.35 -1.11 12.90
CA PHE A 90 -7.65 -1.75 11.63
C PHE A 90 -8.51 -0.82 10.78
N ILE A 91 -8.16 -0.72 9.49
CA ILE A 91 -8.92 0.03 8.50
C ILE A 91 -9.14 -0.84 7.27
N HIS A 92 -10.34 -0.82 6.71
CA HIS A 92 -10.56 -1.48 5.42
C HIS A 92 -9.90 -0.66 4.31
N LYS A 93 -9.31 -1.32 3.31
CA LYS A 93 -8.62 -0.64 2.21
C LYS A 93 -9.48 0.38 1.46
N SER A 94 -10.80 0.19 1.41
CA SER A 94 -11.75 1.15 0.80
C SER A 94 -11.91 2.46 1.57
N GLU A 95 -11.55 2.48 2.85
CA GLU A 95 -11.69 3.64 3.74
C GLU A 95 -10.38 4.39 3.91
N LEU A 96 -9.34 4.01 3.15
CA LEU A 96 -8.07 4.72 3.16
C LEU A 96 -8.26 6.19 2.74
N PRO A 97 -7.71 7.15 3.50
CA PRO A 97 -7.74 8.55 3.11
C PRO A 97 -7.08 8.75 1.73
N GLU A 98 -7.66 9.60 0.88
CA GLU A 98 -7.18 9.87 -0.49
C GLU A 98 -5.71 10.32 -0.54
N ASN A 99 -5.22 10.96 0.53
CA ASN A 99 -3.84 11.43 0.65
C ASN A 99 -2.85 10.36 1.12
N THR A 100 -3.26 9.09 1.22
CA THR A 100 -2.36 8.01 1.60
C THR A 100 -1.35 7.76 0.48
N LYS A 101 -0.05 7.90 0.77
CA LYS A 101 1.02 7.62 -0.20
C LYS A 101 1.08 6.11 -0.47
N LEU A 102 0.36 5.66 -1.49
CA LEU A 102 0.41 4.29 -1.98
C LEU A 102 1.61 4.09 -2.92
N ARG A 103 2.26 2.94 -2.81
CA ARG A 103 3.33 2.51 -3.75
C ARG A 103 2.75 2.01 -5.08
N GLY A 104 1.53 1.48 -5.03
CA GLY A 104 0.88 0.81 -6.15
C GLY A 104 -0.49 0.28 -5.75
N TYR A 105 -1.17 -0.35 -6.70
CA TYR A 105 -2.43 -1.03 -6.50
C TYR A 105 -2.30 -2.50 -6.93
N GLU A 106 -3.11 -3.36 -6.33
CA GLU A 106 -3.24 -4.73 -6.82
C GLU A 106 -4.43 -4.80 -7.76
N VAL A 107 -4.22 -5.38 -8.94
CA VAL A 107 -5.25 -5.64 -9.95
C VAL A 107 -5.63 -7.10 -9.86
N TYR A 108 -6.93 -7.36 -9.79
CA TYR A 108 -7.49 -8.69 -9.72
C TYR A 108 -8.35 -8.95 -10.96
N ASP A 109 -8.36 -10.19 -11.42
CA ASP A 109 -9.38 -10.64 -12.39
C ASP A 109 -10.68 -11.02 -11.65
N PHE A 110 -11.70 -11.43 -12.42
CA PHE A 110 -12.99 -11.84 -11.87
C PHE A 110 -13.08 -13.36 -11.59
N LYS A 111 -11.95 -14.07 -11.56
CA LYS A 111 -11.91 -15.52 -11.38
C LYS A 111 -11.77 -15.89 -9.90
N GLU A 112 -12.44 -16.95 -9.49
CA GLU A 112 -12.29 -17.52 -8.14
C GLU A 112 -10.87 -18.04 -7.92
N GLY A 113 -10.32 -17.83 -6.72
CA GLY A 113 -8.97 -18.26 -6.37
C GLY A 113 -7.85 -17.58 -7.15
N SER A 114 -8.14 -16.48 -7.87
CA SER A 114 -7.09 -15.74 -8.58
C SER A 114 -6.25 -14.90 -7.64
N HIS A 115 -4.98 -14.78 -8.00
CA HIS A 115 -4.04 -13.89 -7.33
C HIS A 115 -4.02 -12.55 -8.03
N GLY A 116 -3.99 -11.48 -7.24
CA GLY A 116 -3.81 -10.13 -7.76
C GLY A 116 -2.38 -9.92 -8.28
N CYS A 117 -2.26 -9.09 -9.31
CA CYS A 117 -0.99 -8.58 -9.80
C CYS A 117 -0.74 -7.18 -9.22
N PHE A 118 0.42 -6.97 -8.59
CA PHE A 118 0.78 -5.66 -8.09
C PHE A 118 1.29 -4.76 -9.23
N VAL A 119 0.65 -3.61 -9.39
CA VAL A 119 1.01 -2.56 -10.35
C VAL A 119 1.52 -1.37 -9.55
N GLU A 120 2.78 -1.00 -9.75
CA GLU A 120 3.35 0.21 -9.14
C GLU A 120 2.69 1.45 -9.72
N LEU A 121 2.32 2.38 -8.83
CA LEU A 121 1.92 3.72 -9.26
C LEU A 121 3.19 4.43 -9.70
N ASP A 122 3.23 4.86 -10.95
CA ASP A 122 4.29 5.70 -11.46
C ASP A 122 4.22 7.06 -10.74
N GLN A 123 4.98 7.18 -9.65
CA GLN A 123 5.25 8.44 -8.95
C GLN A 123 6.18 9.30 -9.80
N THR A 124 5.69 9.67 -10.97
CA THR A 124 6.37 10.55 -11.91
C THR A 124 5.83 11.96 -11.72
N GLU A 125 6.76 12.90 -11.66
CA GLU A 125 6.49 14.32 -11.60
C GLU A 125 6.63 14.90 -13.00
N THR A 126 5.78 15.86 -13.34
CA THR A 126 5.94 16.63 -14.57
C THR A 126 7.02 17.68 -14.35
N ILE A 127 8.10 17.58 -15.11
CA ILE A 127 9.22 18.51 -15.13
C ILE A 127 9.11 19.39 -16.36
N ILE A 128 9.28 20.70 -16.15
CA ILE A 128 9.31 21.70 -17.22
C ILE A 128 10.70 22.31 -17.30
N ARG A 129 11.24 22.40 -18.51
CA ARG A 129 12.46 23.13 -18.82
C ARG A 129 12.18 24.63 -18.78
N THR A 130 13.01 25.38 -18.05
CA THR A 130 12.94 26.84 -18.03
C THR A 130 13.74 27.46 -19.19
N GLU A 131 13.62 28.77 -19.35
CA GLU A 131 14.45 29.56 -20.28
C GLU A 131 15.95 29.50 -19.94
N ILE A 132 16.28 29.19 -18.68
CA ILE A 132 17.66 29.07 -18.23
C ILE A 132 18.16 27.64 -18.55
N PRO A 133 19.29 27.48 -19.27
CA PRO A 133 19.86 26.18 -19.56
C PRO A 133 20.14 25.36 -18.29
N ASP A 134 19.84 24.06 -18.32
CA ASP A 134 19.98 23.12 -17.20
C ASP A 134 19.19 23.47 -15.92
N VAL A 135 18.23 24.39 -16.01
CA VAL A 135 17.32 24.70 -14.90
C VAL A 135 15.93 24.19 -15.26
N TYR A 136 15.39 23.33 -14.38
CA TYR A 136 14.08 22.73 -14.54
C TYR A 136 13.26 22.88 -13.26
N THR A 137 11.95 22.96 -13.42
CA THR A 137 10.99 23.10 -12.32
C THR A 137 9.98 21.96 -12.35
N VAL A 138 9.48 21.57 -11.18
CA VAL A 138 8.40 20.58 -11.09
C VAL A 138 7.06 21.32 -11.03
N VAL A 139 6.10 20.89 -11.86
CA VAL A 139 4.78 21.53 -11.94
C VAL A 139 4.08 21.55 -10.57
N GLY A 140 3.65 22.74 -10.15
CA GLY A 140 2.91 22.94 -8.90
C GLY A 140 3.74 22.79 -7.62
N LYS A 141 5.07 22.75 -7.72
CA LYS A 141 6.00 22.53 -6.60
C LYS A 141 7.08 23.59 -6.55
N GLN A 142 7.54 23.91 -5.34
CA GLN A 142 8.65 24.85 -5.13
C GLN A 142 10.01 24.17 -5.29
N GLY A 143 11.03 24.93 -5.70
CA GLY A 143 12.40 24.46 -5.90
C GLY A 143 12.71 24.07 -7.34
N TYR A 144 13.97 23.70 -7.58
CA TYR A 144 14.48 23.31 -8.89
C TYR A 144 14.90 21.84 -8.92
N VAL A 145 14.98 21.27 -10.12
CA VAL A 145 15.59 19.95 -10.31
C VAL A 145 17.10 20.08 -10.24
N LEU A 146 17.72 19.30 -9.36
CA LEU A 146 19.17 19.20 -9.20
C LEU A 146 19.76 18.46 -10.41
N VAL A 147 20.81 19.06 -10.97
CA VAL A 147 21.59 18.48 -12.07
C VAL A 147 23.03 18.29 -11.59
N PRO A 148 23.32 17.21 -10.82
CA PRO A 148 24.58 17.06 -10.11
C PRO A 148 25.77 16.68 -11.02
N ASN A 149 25.51 16.16 -12.22
CA ASN A 149 26.55 15.69 -13.14
C ASN A 149 26.16 15.85 -14.61
N LEU A 150 27.16 15.78 -15.48
CA LEU A 150 26.99 15.95 -16.93
C LEU A 150 26.05 14.89 -17.55
N LYS A 151 26.07 13.66 -17.01
CA LYS A 151 25.18 12.58 -17.45
C LYS A 151 23.71 12.95 -17.24
N THR A 152 23.39 13.54 -16.07
CA THR A 152 22.05 14.01 -15.74
C THR A 152 21.64 15.18 -16.65
N SER A 153 22.54 16.15 -16.87
CA SER A 153 22.30 17.25 -17.80
C SER A 153 21.96 16.76 -19.22
N GLN A 154 22.81 15.88 -19.78
CA GLN A 154 22.59 15.31 -21.11
C GLN A 154 21.26 14.56 -21.20
N PHE A 155 20.93 13.76 -20.18
CA PHE A 155 19.68 13.04 -20.12
C PHE A 155 18.47 13.99 -20.09
N LEU A 156 18.45 14.99 -19.21
CA LEU A 156 17.33 15.92 -19.09
C LEU A 156 17.15 16.78 -20.35
N ARG A 157 18.24 17.20 -21.00
CA ARG A 157 18.19 17.91 -22.28
C ARG A 157 17.58 17.06 -23.40
N SER A 158 17.76 15.74 -23.36
CA SER A 158 17.20 14.83 -24.37
C SER A 158 15.67 14.69 -24.33
N LYS A 159 15.02 15.10 -23.23
CA LYS A 159 13.59 14.82 -22.97
C LYS A 159 12.61 15.89 -23.48
N GLY A 160 13.11 16.98 -24.06
CA GLY A 160 12.26 18.06 -24.60
C GLY A 160 11.94 19.15 -23.57
N SER A 161 10.84 19.87 -23.80
CA SER A 161 10.40 21.01 -22.97
C SER A 161 9.60 20.60 -21.73
N GLU A 162 8.83 19.52 -21.82
CA GLU A 162 8.01 18.97 -20.75
C GLU A 162 8.07 17.44 -20.79
N PHE A 163 8.32 16.82 -19.64
CA PHE A 163 8.45 15.37 -19.53
C PHE A 163 8.17 14.88 -18.11
N LYS A 164 7.89 13.57 -17.97
CA LYS A 164 7.60 12.93 -16.69
C LYS A 164 8.78 12.09 -16.20
N LEU A 165 9.23 12.32 -14.97
CA LEU A 165 10.28 11.53 -14.31
C LEU A 165 10.00 11.34 -12.82
N LYS A 166 10.52 10.23 -12.27
CA LYS A 166 10.52 10.01 -10.83
C LYS A 166 11.47 11.00 -10.15
N CYS A 167 10.98 11.75 -9.17
CA CYS A 167 11.75 12.76 -8.44
C CYS A 167 11.60 12.58 -6.93
N VAL A 168 12.65 12.90 -6.18
CA VAL A 168 12.65 12.89 -4.71
C VAL A 168 13.02 14.27 -4.21
N GLN A 169 12.28 14.79 -3.22
CA GLN A 169 12.59 16.08 -2.64
C GLN A 169 13.81 15.98 -1.70
N LYS A 170 14.76 16.90 -1.87
CA LYS A 170 16.00 16.97 -1.09
C LYS A 170 16.39 18.42 -0.88
N ASP A 171 16.46 18.84 0.39
CA ASP A 171 16.88 20.19 0.80
C ASP A 171 16.14 21.33 0.06
N GLY A 172 14.83 21.18 -0.14
CA GLY A 172 14.00 22.17 -0.84
C GLY A 172 14.09 22.13 -2.37
N ASN A 173 14.89 21.22 -2.94
CA ASN A 173 15.02 20.96 -4.38
C ASN A 173 14.59 19.53 -4.74
N TRP A 174 14.69 19.16 -6.02
CA TRP A 174 14.22 17.89 -6.56
C TRP A 174 15.36 17.10 -7.20
N GLU A 175 15.63 15.89 -6.74
CA GLU A 175 16.61 14.98 -7.34
C GLU A 175 15.88 13.97 -8.25
N VAL A 176 16.31 13.87 -9.51
CA VAL A 176 15.73 12.92 -10.49
C VAL A 176 16.31 11.52 -10.31
N ILE A 177 15.44 10.52 -10.32
CA ILE A 177 15.86 9.11 -10.38
C ILE A 177 15.98 8.73 -11.85
N LEU A 178 17.21 8.61 -12.33
CA LEU A 178 17.48 8.16 -13.70
C LEU A 178 17.11 6.67 -13.83
N PRO A 179 16.40 6.26 -14.90
CA PRO A 179 16.23 4.85 -15.21
C PRO A 179 17.60 4.22 -15.49
N ASN A 180 17.83 3.03 -14.95
CA ASN A 180 19.05 2.24 -15.18
C ASN A 180 19.24 1.93 -16.67
#